data_AF-A0AAW6EUS1-F1
#
_entry.id   AF-A0AAW6EUS1-F1
#
_cell.length_a   1.000
_cell.length_b   1.000
_cell.length_c   1.000
_cell.angle_alpha   90.00
_cell.angle_beta   90.00
_cell.angle_gamma   90.00
#
_symmetry.space_group_name_H-M   'P 1'
#
loop_
_entity.id
_entity.type
_entity.pdbx_description
1 polymer ?
#
loop_
_entity_poly.entity_id
_entity_poly.type
_entity_poly.pdbx_seq_one_letter_code
_entity_poly.pdbx_strand_id
1 'polypeptide(L)' 'MKRLNNYINFGLLFNIIFLLGNCTNLLPEFIKGLCVGLGFTLIFIGIYSENHYMSKVGKYKKRVLNKVLSK' A
#
# COMPACT_ATOMS: atom_id res chain seq x y z
N MET A 1 13.24 -16.92 6.04
CA MET A 1 12.79 -15.53 5.79
C MET A 1 11.33 -15.42 6.21
N LYS A 2 10.96 -14.40 7.00
CA LYS A 2 9.55 -14.15 7.34
C LYS A 2 8.78 -13.87 6.05
N ARG A 3 7.60 -14.48 5.88
CA ARG A 3 6.77 -14.33 4.69
C ARG A 3 6.33 -12.87 4.60
N LEU A 4 6.74 -12.17 3.54
CA LEU A 4 6.31 -10.80 3.29
C LEU A 4 4.78 -10.78 3.20
N ASN A 5 4.15 -9.92 4.01
CA ASN A 5 2.72 -9.74 3.92
C ASN A 5 2.36 -8.93 2.68
N ASN A 6 1.10 -9.02 2.26
CA ASN A 6 0.64 -8.38 1.04
C ASN A 6 0.84 -6.85 1.04
N TYR A 7 0.78 -6.19 2.20
CA TYR A 7 1.01 -4.73 2.26
C TYR A 7 2.45 -4.39 1.89
N ILE A 8 3.43 -5.13 2.40
CA ILE A 8 4.85 -4.93 2.05
C ILE A 8 5.07 -5.21 0.56
N ASN A 9 4.49 -6.30 0.02
CA ASN A 9 4.61 -6.62 -1.41
C ASN A 9 4.04 -5.50 -2.31
N PHE A 10 2.84 -5.00 -2.01
CA PHE A 10 2.27 -3.88 -2.78
C PHE A 10 3.07 -2.60 -2.61
N GLY A 11 3.55 -2.31 -1.39
CA GLY A 11 4.38 -1.12 -1.14
C GLY A 11 5.70 -1.14 -1.91
N LEU A 12 6.35 -2.31 -1.98
CA LEU A 12 7.53 -2.51 -2.82
C LEU A 12 7.22 -2.32 -4.31
N LEU A 13 6.10 -2.86 -4.79
CA LEU A 13 5.68 -2.69 -6.18
C LEU A 13 5.49 -1.21 -6.55
N PHE A 14 4.84 -0.41 -5.70
CA PHE A 14 4.70 1.03 -5.94
C PHE A 14 6.04 1.77 -5.92
N ASN A 15 6.96 1.39 -5.03
CA ASN A 15 8.30 1.97 -5.01
C ASN A 15 9.13 1.59 -6.25
N ILE A 16 8.96 0.37 -6.78
CA ILE A 16 9.58 -0.04 -8.05
C ILE A 16 9.03 0.82 -9.20
N ILE A 17 7.71 1.04 -9.26
CA ILE A 17 7.09 1.92 -10.27
C ILE A 17 7.63 3.35 -10.14
N PHE A 18 7.80 3.87 -8.92
CA PHE A 18 8.40 5.18 -8.69
C PHE A 18 9.84 5.25 -9.22
N LEU A 19 10.68 4.26 -8.92
CA LEU A 19 12.06 4.20 -9.40
C LEU A 19 12.12 4.15 -10.92
N LEU A 20 11.33 3.28 -11.55
CA LEU A 20 11.24 3.18 -13.00
C LEU A 20 10.71 4.48 -13.62
N GLY A 21 9.71 5.10 -13.01
CA GLY A 21 9.15 6.38 -13.42
C GLY A 21 10.16 7.53 -13.35
N ASN A 22 11.06 7.52 -12.37
CA ASN A 22 12.15 8.49 -12.28
C ASN A 22 13.22 8.26 -13.36
N CYS A 23 13.57 7.01 -13.66
CA CYS A 23 14.57 6.71 -14.70
C CYS A 23 14.07 7.00 -16.11
N THR A 24 12.79 6.75 -16.39
CA THR A 24 12.21 6.84 -17.74
C THR A 24 11.49 8.16 -18.01
N ASN A 25 11.29 8.99 -16.96
CA ASN A 25 10.50 10.23 -17.00
C ASN A 25 9.09 10.07 -17.60
N LEU A 26 8.56 8.84 -17.53
CA LEU A 26 7.34 8.43 -18.23
C LEU A 26 6.07 8.81 -17.46
N LEU A 27 6.21 9.05 -16.15
CA LEU A 27 5.10 9.40 -15.26
C LEU A 27 5.14 10.89 -14.89
N PRO A 28 3.99 11.56 -14.80
CA PRO A 28 3.89 12.89 -14.21
C PRO A 28 4.40 12.92 -12.76
N GLU A 29 4.95 14.06 -12.35
CA GLU A 29 5.56 14.24 -11.02
C GLU A 29 4.58 13.95 -9.87
N PHE A 30 3.31 14.31 -10.06
CA PHE A 30 2.24 13.97 -9.13
C PHE A 30 2.08 12.46 -8.93
N ILE A 31 2.13 11.67 -10.01
CA ILE A 31 1.99 10.20 -9.94
C ILE A 31 3.21 9.59 -9.25
N LYS A 32 4.42 10.09 -9.54
CA LYS A 32 5.64 9.66 -8.84
C LYS A 32 5.52 9.89 -7.33
N GLY A 33 5.09 11.09 -6.93
CA GLY A 33 4.83 11.46 -5.53
C GLY A 33 3.79 10.55 -4.87
N LEU A 34 2.69 10.25 -5.56
CA LEU A 34 1.69 9.29 -5.08
C LEU A 34 2.27 7.88 -4.92
N CYS A 35 3.03 7.38 -5.89
CA CYS A 35 3.63 6.05 -5.84
C CYS A 35 4.58 5.90 -4.64
N VAL A 36 5.48 6.86 -4.43
CA VAL A 36 6.43 6.78 -3.30
C VAL A 36 5.71 6.94 -1.95
N GLY A 37 4.75 7.86 -1.85
CA GLY A 37 3.97 8.06 -0.62
C GLY A 37 3.13 6.85 -0.25
N LEU A 38 2.39 6.29 -1.21
CA LEU A 38 1.59 5.06 -1.01
C LEU A 38 2.49 3.85 -0.76
N GLY A 39 3.62 3.75 -1.46
CA GLY A 39 4.61 2.69 -1.30
C GLY A 39 5.12 2.60 0.13
N PHE A 40 5.63 3.71 0.68
CA PHE A 40 6.07 3.76 2.07
C PHE A 40 4.95 3.53 3.06
N THR A 41 3.78 4.12 2.84
CA THR A 41 2.61 3.94 3.73
C THR A 41 2.24 2.46 3.85
N LEU A 42 2.19 1.74 2.73
CA LEU A 42 1.89 0.30 2.71
C LEU A 42 2.98 -0.54 3.38
N ILE A 43 4.26 -0.20 3.19
CA ILE A 43 5.35 -0.88 3.89
C ILE A 43 5.23 -0.69 5.40
N PHE A 44 4.98 0.52 5.88
CA PHE A 44 4.81 0.79 7.31
C PHE A 44 3.59 0.09 7.90
N ILE A 45 2.45 0.10 7.20
CA ILE A 45 1.25 -0.66 7.61
C ILE A 45 1.58 -2.16 7.66
N GLY A 46 2.34 -2.66 6.70
CA GLY A 46 2.78 -4.05 6.65
C GLY A 46 3.65 -4.42 7.84
N ILE A 47 4.67 -3.62 8.15
CA ILE A 47 5.52 -3.85 9.34
C ILE A 47 4.69 -3.78 10.62
N TYR A 48 3.78 -2.81 10.73
CA TYR A 48 2.90 -2.66 11.88
C TYR A 48 1.98 -3.87 12.06
N SER A 49 1.44 -4.40 10.94
CA SER A 49 0.53 -5.55 10.93
C SER A 49 1.14 -6.85 11.44
N GLU A 50 2.45 -6.98 11.33
CA GLU A 50 3.15 -8.19 11.77
C GLU A 50 3.22 -8.28 13.30
N ASN A 51 3.31 -7.12 13.97
CA ASN A 51 3.45 -7.04 15.42
C ASN A 51 2.14 -6.69 16.14
N HIS A 52 1.09 -6.27 15.42
CA HIS A 52 -0.18 -5.81 16.00
C HIS A 52 -1.39 -6.51 15.40
N TYR A 53 -2.37 -6.84 16.26
CA TYR A 53 -3.65 -7.42 15.84
C TYR A 53 -4.45 -6.45 14.95
N MET A 54 -4.42 -6.66 13.63
CA MET A 54 -5.15 -5.87 12.64
C MET A 54 -6.67 -6.15 12.57
N SER A 55 -7.23 -6.96 13.47
CA SER A 55 -8.62 -7.39 13.42
C SER A 55 -9.62 -6.22 13.38
N LYS A 56 -9.31 -5.11 14.07
CA LYS A 56 -10.12 -3.87 14.04
C LYS A 56 -10.11 -3.20 12.66
N VAL A 57 -8.95 -3.13 12.01
CA VAL A 57 -8.79 -2.54 10.67
C VAL A 57 -9.51 -3.39 9.63
N GLY A 58 -9.40 -4.72 9.70
CA GLY A 58 -10.12 -5.63 8.81
C GLY A 58 -11.64 -5.50 8.93
N LYS A 59 -12.17 -5.45 10.16
CA LYS A 59 -13.60 -5.22 10.42
C LYS A 59 -14.06 -3.87 9.88
N TYR A 60 -13.26 -2.82 10.06
CA TYR A 60 -13.56 -1.48 9.54
C TYR A 60 -13.57 -1.46 8.01
N LYS A 61 -12.55 -2.04 7.35
CA LYS A 61 -12.47 -2.18 5.88
C LYS A 61 -13.72 -2.86 5.32
N LYS A 62 -14.13 -3.99 5.93
CA LYS A 62 -15.34 -4.72 5.53
C LYS A 62 -16.61 -3.87 5.71
N ARG A 63 -16.72 -3.11 6.81
CA ARG A 63 -17.85 -2.21 7.04
C ARG A 63 -17.94 -1.09 6.00
N VAL A 64 -16.81 -0.47 5.66
CA VAL A 64 -16.75 0.59 4.63
C VAL A 64 -17.10 0.02 3.26
N LEU A 65 -16.51 -1.12 2.89
CA LEU A 65 -16.85 -1.80 1.63
C LEU A 65 -18.33 -2.14 1.56
N ASN A 66 -18.91 -2.71 2.62
CA ASN A 66 -20.34 -2.99 2.67
C ASN A 66 -21.17 -1.71 2.56
N LYS A 67 -20.78 -0.58 3.16
CA LYS A 67 -21.50 0.69 2.99
C LYS A 67 -21.46 1.22 1.56
N VAL A 68 -20.37 0.99 0.82
CA VAL A 68 -20.20 1.48 -0.56
C VAL A 68 -20.82 0.52 -1.57
N LEU A 69 -20.75 -0.79 -1.33
CA LEU A 69 -21.27 -1.84 -2.20
C LEU A 69 -22.73 -2.24 -1.90
N SER A 70 -23.24 -1.96 -0.69
CA SER A 70 -24.68 -1.99 -0.45
C SER A 70 -25.32 -0.85 -1.23
N LYS A 71 -25.73 -1.19 -2.43
CA LYS A 71 -26.87 -0.60 -3.10
C LYS A 71 -28.13 -0.85 -2.26
#